data_AF-A0AAE9EH39-F1
#
_entry.id   AF-A0AAE9EH39-F1
#
_cell.length_a   1.000
_cell.length_b   1.000
_cell.length_c   1.000
_cell.angle_alpha   90.00
_cell.angle_beta   90.00
_cell.angle_gamma   90.00
#
_symmetry.space_group_name_H-M   'P 1'
#
loop_
_entity.id
_entity.type
_entity.pdbx_description
1 polymer ?
#
loop_
_entity_poly.entity_id
_entity_poly.type
_entity_poly.pdbx_seq_one_letter_code
_entity_poly.pdbx_strand_id
1 'polypeptide(L)'
;MSNAENTSEKSEKWKSVTDPKKVLEAYYSEGNYYHYGDIVELAQMTGLSHKNVRDTLCRFRKRDEKAGKFVPPPPRQQNEFSDEQREILEDTFEKHPLMGQWTPEKTREICEITGLKVKQVNNWLCHQRRKLDGRGNEKDRRRRRMIKLEKIRLGTARVSAFSPPDLDLMEALHLKAELAEIGGKQFKIPYGELVEKTGKDRKKVGIFRHFLACSRLF
;
A
#
# COMPACT_ATOMS: atom_id res chain seq x y z
N MET A 1 -26.97 12.64 -23.71
CA MET A 1 -26.17 11.71 -24.53
C MET A 1 -25.98 10.45 -23.72
N SER A 2 -26.59 9.35 -24.18
CA SER A 2 -26.62 8.05 -23.53
C SER A 2 -25.24 7.38 -23.61
N ASN A 3 -24.58 7.18 -22.46
CA ASN A 3 -23.41 6.33 -22.38
C ASN A 3 -23.87 4.88 -22.50
N ALA A 4 -23.60 4.27 -23.66
CA ALA A 4 -23.74 2.84 -23.86
C ALA A 4 -22.77 2.11 -22.92
N GLU A 5 -23.29 1.53 -21.86
CA GLU A 5 -22.60 0.51 -21.08
C GLU A 5 -22.35 -0.68 -22.01
N ASN A 6 -21.08 -0.84 -22.41
CA ASN A 6 -20.61 -2.00 -23.15
C ASN A 6 -20.59 -3.19 -22.18
N THR A 7 -21.75 -3.77 -21.90
CA THR A 7 -21.89 -5.04 -21.18
C THR A 7 -21.45 -6.17 -22.09
N SER A 8 -20.14 -6.36 -22.24
CA SER A 8 -19.64 -7.65 -22.72
C SER A 8 -20.07 -8.68 -21.67
N GLU A 9 -21.03 -9.54 -21.99
CA GLU A 9 -21.45 -10.66 -21.14
C GLU A 9 -20.19 -11.41 -20.71
N LYS A 10 -19.82 -11.25 -19.43
CA LYS A 10 -18.73 -12.03 -18.86
C LYS A 10 -19.21 -13.47 -18.86
N SER A 11 -18.52 -14.31 -19.62
CA SER A 11 -18.59 -15.75 -19.48
C SER A 11 -18.53 -16.10 -17.98
N GLU A 12 -19.44 -16.97 -17.53
CA GLU A 12 -19.46 -17.53 -16.17
C GLU A 12 -19.15 -19.03 -16.19
N LYS A 13 -18.26 -19.47 -17.09
CA LYS A 13 -17.96 -20.89 -17.31
C LYS A 13 -17.32 -21.54 -16.07
N TRP A 14 -16.66 -20.75 -15.24
CA TRP A 14 -16.09 -21.16 -13.96
C TRP A 14 -17.12 -21.77 -13.00
N LYS A 15 -18.41 -21.41 -13.11
CA LYS A 15 -19.50 -21.98 -12.30
C LYS A 15 -19.78 -23.44 -12.65
N SER A 16 -19.47 -23.86 -13.88
CA SER A 16 -19.66 -25.25 -14.34
C SER A 16 -18.45 -26.16 -14.04
N VAL A 17 -17.40 -25.62 -13.42
CA VAL A 17 -16.20 -26.40 -13.09
C VAL A 17 -16.47 -27.30 -11.89
N THR A 18 -16.40 -28.61 -12.12
CA THR A 18 -16.67 -29.63 -11.10
C THR A 18 -15.50 -29.88 -10.15
N ASP A 19 -14.25 -29.58 -10.55
CA ASP A 19 -13.07 -29.74 -9.70
C ASP A 19 -12.83 -28.48 -8.83
N PRO A 20 -13.02 -28.55 -7.50
CA PRO A 20 -12.84 -27.42 -6.59
C PRO A 20 -11.47 -26.76 -6.69
N LYS A 21 -10.42 -27.51 -7.06
CA LYS A 21 -9.05 -26.98 -7.17
C LYS A 21 -8.86 -26.10 -8.40
N LYS A 22 -9.68 -26.31 -9.45
CA LYS A 22 -9.58 -25.60 -10.73
C LYS A 22 -10.53 -24.42 -10.85
N VAL A 23 -11.53 -24.32 -9.97
CA VAL A 23 -12.52 -23.22 -9.98
C VAL A 23 -11.85 -21.85 -10.01
N LEU A 24 -10.87 -21.60 -9.14
CA LEU A 24 -10.18 -20.30 -9.09
C LEU A 24 -9.32 -20.04 -10.34
N GLU A 25 -8.76 -21.09 -10.95
CA GLU A 25 -7.98 -20.96 -12.19
C GLU A 25 -8.89 -20.61 -13.36
N ALA A 26 -10.04 -21.28 -13.47
CA ALA A 26 -11.07 -20.98 -14.46
C ALA A 26 -11.61 -19.56 -14.28
N TYR A 27 -12.00 -19.18 -13.06
CA TYR A 27 -12.45 -17.83 -12.72
C TYR A 27 -11.44 -16.76 -13.17
N TYR A 28 -10.16 -16.97 -12.87
CA TYR A 28 -9.10 -16.05 -13.24
C TYR A 28 -8.85 -16.00 -14.75
N SER A 29 -8.90 -17.14 -15.45
CA SER A 29 -8.72 -17.23 -16.90
C SER A 29 -9.79 -16.50 -17.71
N GLU A 30 -10.97 -16.32 -17.12
CA GLU A 30 -12.09 -15.56 -17.71
C GLU A 30 -11.94 -14.04 -17.53
N GLY A 31 -10.77 -13.58 -17.06
CA GLY A 31 -10.50 -12.16 -16.81
C GLY A 31 -11.09 -11.64 -15.50
N ASN A 32 -11.55 -12.52 -14.61
CA ASN A 32 -12.00 -12.13 -13.27
C ASN A 32 -10.80 -12.10 -12.30
N TYR A 33 -10.00 -11.05 -12.44
CA TYR A 33 -8.81 -10.84 -11.61
C TYR A 33 -9.14 -10.57 -10.14
N TYR A 34 -10.38 -10.17 -9.81
CA TYR A 34 -10.79 -9.68 -8.50
C TYR A 34 -12.12 -10.27 -8.04
N HIS A 35 -12.20 -10.64 -6.76
CA HIS A 35 -13.28 -11.39 -6.12
C HIS A 35 -14.53 -10.58 -5.67
N TYR A 36 -14.66 -9.30 -6.05
CA TYR A 36 -15.53 -8.37 -5.31
C TYR A 36 -17.03 -8.70 -5.34
N GLY A 37 -17.51 -9.43 -6.36
CA GLY A 37 -18.89 -9.95 -6.41
C GLY A 37 -19.03 -11.40 -5.96
N ASP A 38 -18.03 -12.23 -6.22
CA ASP A 38 -18.20 -13.69 -6.22
C ASP A 38 -17.54 -14.40 -5.03
N ILE A 39 -17.00 -13.65 -4.06
CA ILE A 39 -16.17 -14.24 -2.98
C ILE A 39 -16.87 -15.35 -2.18
N VAL A 40 -18.18 -15.21 -1.97
CA VAL A 40 -18.97 -16.20 -1.20
C VAL A 40 -19.15 -17.48 -2.03
N GLU A 41 -19.51 -17.33 -3.30
CA GLU A 41 -19.73 -18.45 -4.22
C GLU A 41 -18.41 -19.19 -4.51
N LEU A 42 -17.32 -18.44 -4.73
CA LEU A 42 -15.98 -19.02 -4.90
C LEU A 42 -15.55 -19.81 -3.66
N ALA A 43 -15.83 -19.32 -2.46
CA ALA A 43 -15.50 -20.02 -1.23
C ALA A 43 -16.32 -21.32 -1.07
N GLN A 44 -17.60 -21.29 -1.43
CA GLN A 44 -18.46 -22.47 -1.42
C GLN A 44 -17.98 -23.52 -2.42
N MET A 45 -17.73 -23.14 -3.68
CA MET A 45 -17.31 -24.08 -4.73
C MET A 45 -15.93 -24.68 -4.49
N THR A 46 -15.01 -23.90 -3.92
CA THR A 46 -13.62 -24.36 -3.68
C THR A 46 -13.45 -25.06 -2.33
N GLY A 47 -14.42 -24.91 -1.41
CA GLY A 47 -14.29 -25.32 -0.02
C GLY A 47 -13.26 -24.51 0.77
N LEU A 48 -12.81 -23.37 0.25
CA LEU A 48 -11.78 -22.53 0.87
C LEU A 48 -12.39 -21.40 1.70
N SER A 49 -11.64 -20.91 2.70
CA SER A 49 -12.01 -19.68 3.41
C SER A 49 -11.94 -18.46 2.48
N HIS A 50 -12.74 -17.42 2.77
CA HIS A 50 -12.70 -16.13 2.05
C HIS A 50 -11.28 -15.55 1.97
N LYS A 51 -10.45 -15.75 3.00
CA LYS A 51 -9.05 -15.32 3.01
C LYS A 51 -8.21 -16.11 2.00
N ASN A 52 -8.35 -17.42 1.94
CA ASN A 52 -7.57 -18.24 1.01
C ASN A 52 -7.94 -17.98 -0.44
N VAL A 53 -9.21 -17.68 -0.74
CA VAL A 53 -9.65 -17.22 -2.07
C VAL A 53 -8.92 -15.92 -2.45
N ARG A 54 -8.91 -14.91 -1.55
CA ARG A 54 -8.18 -13.64 -1.73
C ARG A 54 -6.71 -13.84 -2.01
N ASP A 55 -6.07 -14.64 -1.17
CA ASP A 55 -4.63 -14.87 -1.23
C ASP A 55 -4.24 -15.62 -2.51
N THR A 56 -5.07 -16.56 -2.96
CA THR A 56 -4.84 -17.34 -4.19
C THR A 56 -4.94 -16.46 -5.43
N LEU A 57 -6.01 -15.66 -5.57
CA LEU A 57 -6.14 -14.72 -6.68
C LEU A 57 -5.02 -13.66 -6.68
N CYS A 58 -4.56 -13.25 -5.50
CA CYS A 58 -3.38 -12.39 -5.37
C CYS A 58 -2.10 -13.04 -5.90
N ARG A 59 -1.89 -14.34 -5.64
CA ARG A 59 -0.76 -15.08 -6.19
C ARG A 59 -0.84 -15.20 -7.72
N PHE A 60 -2.03 -15.37 -8.28
CA PHE A 60 -2.22 -15.44 -9.74
C PHE A 60 -1.85 -14.11 -10.40
N ARG A 61 -2.35 -12.98 -9.86
CA ARG A 61 -1.97 -11.64 -10.32
C ARG A 61 -0.46 -11.41 -10.28
N LYS A 62 0.19 -11.69 -9.15
CA LYS A 62 1.66 -11.55 -9.02
C LYS A 62 2.44 -12.43 -9.98
N ARG A 63 1.93 -13.64 -10.28
CA ARG A 63 2.54 -14.56 -11.24
C ARG A 63 2.50 -13.97 -12.64
N ASP A 64 1.35 -13.44 -13.05
CA ASP A 64 1.13 -12.85 -14.37
C ASP A 64 1.85 -11.51 -14.53
N GLU A 65 1.86 -10.66 -13.50
CA GLU A 65 2.68 -9.43 -13.43
C GLU A 65 4.17 -9.76 -13.62
N LYS A 66 4.69 -10.78 -12.94
CA LYS A 66 6.08 -11.23 -13.08
C LYS A 66 6.37 -11.80 -14.48
N ALA A 67 5.36 -12.38 -15.14
CA ALA A 67 5.46 -12.88 -16.50
C ALA A 67 5.28 -11.79 -17.57
N GLY A 68 5.08 -10.53 -17.18
CA GLY A 68 4.86 -9.40 -18.10
C GLY A 68 3.47 -9.38 -18.74
N LYS A 69 2.52 -10.18 -18.21
CA LYS A 69 1.13 -10.14 -18.67
C LYS A 69 0.40 -8.94 -18.07
N PHE A 70 -0.57 -8.43 -18.81
CA PHE A 70 -1.43 -7.37 -18.32
C PHE A 70 -2.33 -7.89 -17.21
N VAL A 71 -2.24 -7.25 -16.04
CA VAL A 71 -3.18 -7.41 -14.93
C VAL A 71 -3.81 -6.04 -14.70
N PRO A 72 -5.14 -5.89 -14.84
CA PRO A 72 -5.79 -4.61 -14.63
C PRO A 72 -5.58 -4.15 -13.18
N PRO A 73 -5.50 -2.82 -12.93
CA PRO A 73 -5.40 -2.32 -11.56
C PRO A 73 -6.62 -2.74 -10.74
N PRO A 74 -6.48 -2.88 -9.41
CA PRO A 74 -7.61 -3.21 -8.56
C PRO A 74 -8.74 -2.21 -8.77
N PRO A 75 -9.98 -2.67 -9.03
CA PRO A 75 -11.13 -1.79 -9.04
C PRO A 75 -11.13 -1.01 -7.73
N ARG A 76 -11.32 0.32 -7.85
CA ARG A 76 -11.44 1.21 -6.69
C ARG A 76 -12.45 0.58 -5.74
N GLN A 77 -12.00 0.26 -4.53
CA GLN A 77 -12.89 -0.36 -3.56
C GLN A 77 -13.99 0.66 -3.24
N GLN A 78 -15.24 0.20 -3.06
CA GLN A 78 -16.38 1.02 -2.61
C GLN A 78 -16.17 1.79 -1.27
N ASN A 79 -14.99 1.66 -0.66
CA ASN A 79 -14.56 2.45 0.50
C ASN A 79 -13.80 3.73 0.13
N GLU A 80 -13.59 3.99 -1.15
CA GLU A 80 -13.09 5.30 -1.61
C GLU A 80 -14.27 6.26 -1.66
N PHE A 81 -14.31 7.17 -0.69
CA PHE A 81 -15.21 8.32 -0.71
C PHE A 81 -14.95 9.13 -1.98
N SER A 82 -16.03 9.59 -2.64
CA SER A 82 -15.92 10.55 -3.74
C SER A 82 -15.20 11.81 -3.26
N ASP A 83 -14.68 12.60 -4.18
CA ASP A 83 -13.94 13.81 -3.82
C ASP A 83 -14.86 14.80 -3.06
N GLU A 84 -16.13 14.92 -3.47
CA GLU A 84 -17.15 15.70 -2.74
C GLU A 84 -17.43 15.15 -1.33
N GLN A 85 -17.59 13.83 -1.19
CA GLN A 85 -17.78 13.20 0.12
C GLN A 85 -16.56 13.43 1.03
N ARG A 86 -15.36 13.39 0.44
CA ARG A 86 -14.11 13.60 1.17
C ARG A 86 -13.99 15.05 1.63
N GLU A 87 -14.27 16.00 0.75
CA GLU A 87 -14.24 17.43 1.08
C GLU A 87 -15.18 17.74 2.26
N ILE A 88 -16.41 17.22 2.22
CA ILE A 88 -17.40 17.41 3.29
C ILE A 88 -16.91 16.76 4.60
N LEU A 89 -16.36 15.55 4.53
CA LEU A 89 -15.81 14.86 5.70
C LEU A 89 -14.61 15.61 6.30
N GLU A 90 -13.71 16.12 5.46
CA GLU A 90 -12.50 16.85 5.86
C GLU A 90 -12.84 18.21 6.47
N ASP A 91 -13.66 19.03 5.81
CA ASP A 91 -14.13 20.33 6.31
C ASP A 91 -14.86 20.17 7.67
N THR A 92 -15.69 19.15 7.79
CA THR A 92 -16.39 18.90 9.06
C THR A 92 -15.45 18.42 10.16
N PHE A 93 -14.40 17.67 9.82
CA PHE A 93 -13.41 17.20 10.76
C PHE A 93 -12.45 18.29 11.23
N GLU A 94 -12.07 19.22 10.35
CA GLU A 94 -11.27 20.40 10.74
C GLU A 94 -12.00 21.26 11.77
N LYS A 95 -13.33 21.40 11.63
CA LYS A 95 -14.17 22.14 12.57
C LYS A 95 -14.36 21.40 13.91
N HIS A 96 -14.33 20.06 13.89
CA HIS A 96 -14.62 19.23 15.07
C HIS A 96 -13.67 18.01 15.21
N PRO A 97 -12.38 18.22 15.48
CA PRO A 97 -11.38 17.14 15.45
C PRO A 97 -11.43 16.21 16.69
N LEU A 98 -12.02 16.67 17.81
CA LEU A 98 -11.97 15.98 19.09
C LEU A 98 -13.18 15.04 19.33
N MET A 99 -12.95 13.97 20.09
CA MET A 99 -13.94 12.92 20.39
C MET A 99 -15.27 13.42 20.99
N GLY A 100 -15.27 14.55 21.71
CA GLY A 100 -16.47 15.13 22.32
C GLY A 100 -17.23 16.12 21.45
N GLN A 101 -16.64 16.56 20.33
CA GLN A 101 -17.26 17.53 19.41
C GLN A 101 -17.99 16.83 18.26
N TRP A 102 -17.70 15.54 18.04
CA TRP A 102 -18.38 14.73 17.05
C TRP A 102 -19.54 13.96 17.68
N THR A 103 -20.73 14.57 17.68
CA THR A 103 -21.91 13.97 18.30
C THR A 103 -22.61 12.96 17.38
N PRO A 104 -23.46 12.06 17.93
CA PRO A 104 -24.30 11.18 17.12
C PRO A 104 -25.18 11.94 16.12
N GLU A 105 -25.67 13.12 16.50
CA GLU A 105 -26.48 14.00 15.65
C GLU A 105 -25.66 14.50 14.46
N LYS A 106 -24.43 14.95 14.69
CA LYS A 106 -23.51 15.37 13.62
C LYS A 106 -23.15 14.23 12.68
N THR A 107 -23.01 13.02 13.22
CA THR A 107 -22.79 11.82 12.41
C THR A 107 -23.98 11.55 11.49
N ARG A 108 -25.22 11.73 11.97
CA ARG A 108 -26.43 11.58 11.15
C ARG A 108 -26.51 12.67 10.07
N GLU A 109 -26.27 13.93 10.42
CA GLU A 109 -26.23 15.05 9.47
C GLU A 109 -25.28 14.75 8.30
N ILE A 110 -24.07 14.27 8.60
CA ILE A 110 -23.09 13.94 7.58
C ILE A 110 -23.50 12.72 6.77
N CYS A 111 -24.14 11.71 7.38
CA CYS A 111 -24.69 10.57 6.64
C CYS A 111 -25.80 10.99 5.68
N GLU A 112 -26.64 11.95 6.07
CA GLU A 112 -27.70 12.50 5.22
C GLU A 112 -27.12 13.29 4.04
N ILE A 113 -26.10 14.13 4.28
CA ILE A 113 -25.46 14.93 3.25
C ILE A 113 -24.65 14.06 2.27
N THR A 114 -23.88 13.10 2.79
CA THR A 114 -22.92 12.31 1.98
C THR A 114 -23.51 11.01 1.42
N GLY A 115 -24.69 10.60 1.90
CA GLY A 115 -25.28 9.29 1.61
C GLY A 115 -24.49 8.10 2.19
N LEU A 116 -23.51 8.36 3.05
CA LEU A 116 -22.65 7.34 3.64
C LEU A 116 -23.34 6.63 4.81
N LYS A 117 -22.97 5.36 5.04
CA LYS A 117 -23.42 4.65 6.23
C LYS A 117 -22.71 5.19 7.47
N VAL A 118 -23.42 5.24 8.59
CA VAL A 118 -22.88 5.63 9.91
C VAL A 118 -21.57 4.90 10.25
N LYS A 119 -21.47 3.61 9.92
CA LYS A 119 -20.24 2.82 10.11
C LYS A 119 -19.05 3.32 9.28
N GLN A 120 -19.29 3.77 8.04
CA GLN A 120 -18.25 4.30 7.17
C GLN A 120 -17.73 5.64 7.71
N VAL A 121 -18.63 6.54 8.11
CA VAL A 121 -18.29 7.83 8.72
C VAL A 121 -17.50 7.62 10.02
N ASN A 122 -17.98 6.75 10.92
CA ASN A 122 -17.29 6.44 12.17
C ASN A 122 -15.90 5.83 11.97
N ASN A 123 -15.75 4.92 11.00
CA ASN A 123 -14.45 4.33 10.69
C ASN A 123 -13.48 5.38 10.13
N TRP A 124 -13.96 6.24 9.23
CA TRP A 124 -13.15 7.32 8.67
C TRP A 124 -12.66 8.28 9.77
N LEU A 125 -13.54 8.69 10.68
CA LEU A 125 -13.16 9.54 11.82
C LEU A 125 -12.12 8.89 12.73
N CYS A 126 -12.31 7.61 13.04
CA CYS A 126 -11.32 6.86 13.81
C CYS A 126 -9.96 6.83 13.10
N HIS A 127 -9.95 6.72 11.77
CA HIS A 127 -8.71 6.77 10.99
C HIS A 127 -8.09 8.16 10.99
N GLN A 128 -8.87 9.23 10.86
CA GLN A 128 -8.35 10.60 10.88
C GLN A 128 -7.79 10.99 12.26
N ARG A 129 -8.49 10.64 13.35
CA ARG A 129 -7.97 10.83 14.70
C ARG A 129 -6.68 10.07 14.94
N ARG A 130 -6.56 8.82 14.46
CA ARG A 130 -5.30 8.07 14.54
C ARG A 130 -4.15 8.71 13.75
N LYS A 131 -4.45 9.38 12.63
CA LYS A 131 -3.45 10.14 11.88
C LYS A 131 -2.98 11.35 12.67
N LEU A 132 -3.91 12.12 13.27
CA LEU A 132 -3.60 13.25 14.15
C LEU A 132 -2.80 12.83 15.39
N ASP A 133 -3.19 11.74 16.04
CA ASP A 133 -2.57 11.27 17.29
C ASP A 133 -1.12 10.82 17.11
N GLY A 134 -0.71 10.40 15.90
CA GLY A 134 0.65 9.92 15.58
C GLY A 134 1.08 8.61 16.28
N ARG A 135 0.44 8.22 17.38
CA ARG A 135 0.79 7.05 18.22
C ARG A 135 0.63 5.72 17.51
N GLY A 136 -0.33 5.60 16.58
CA GLY A 136 -0.52 4.40 15.78
C GLY A 136 0.68 4.10 14.89
N ASN A 137 1.26 5.15 14.32
CA ASN A 137 2.45 5.05 13.48
C ASN A 137 3.68 4.69 14.31
N GLU A 138 3.81 5.24 15.52
CA GLU A 138 4.93 4.93 16.42
C GLU A 138 4.86 3.50 16.97
N LYS A 139 3.68 3.01 17.34
CA LYS A 139 3.48 1.62 17.78
C LYS A 139 3.79 0.62 16.66
N ASP A 140 3.32 0.88 15.44
CA ASP A 140 3.63 0.02 14.28
C ASP A 140 5.10 0.09 13.89
N ARG A 141 5.71 1.29 13.91
CA ARG A 141 7.15 1.50 13.71
C ARG A 141 7.98 0.70 14.72
N ARG A 142 7.59 0.72 16.01
CA ARG A 142 8.24 -0.07 17.06
C ARG A 142 8.08 -1.57 16.83
N ARG A 143 6.88 -2.03 16.44
CA ARG A 143 6.62 -3.44 16.10
C ARG A 143 7.47 -3.90 14.91
N ARG A 144 7.53 -3.13 13.82
CA ARG A 144 8.36 -3.42 12.64
C ARG A 144 9.84 -3.47 12.99
N ARG A 145 10.32 -2.56 13.85
CA ARG A 145 11.70 -2.59 14.38
C ARG A 145 11.97 -3.87 15.16
N MET A 146 11.09 -4.29 16.06
CA MET A 146 11.23 -5.54 16.81
C MET A 146 11.29 -6.76 15.90
N ILE A 147 10.37 -6.88 14.94
CA ILE A 147 10.36 -7.98 13.95
C ILE A 147 11.64 -7.98 13.11
N LYS A 148 12.13 -6.80 12.71
CA LYS A 148 13.39 -6.67 11.96
C LYS A 148 14.57 -7.17 12.80
N LEU A 149 14.66 -6.76 14.07
CA LEU A 149 15.72 -7.21 14.99
C LEU A 149 15.65 -8.72 15.25
N GLU A 150 14.45 -9.27 15.42
CA GLU A 150 14.26 -10.71 15.62
C GLU A 150 14.66 -11.51 14.37
N LYS A 151 14.29 -11.05 13.17
CA LYS A 151 14.72 -11.66 11.91
C LYS A 151 16.24 -11.59 11.71
N ILE A 152 16.88 -10.50 12.12
CA ILE A 152 18.34 -10.37 12.13
C ILE A 152 18.96 -11.37 13.11
N ARG A 153 18.43 -11.45 14.34
CA ARG A 153 18.89 -12.42 15.37
C ARG A 153 18.77 -13.87 14.88
N LEU A 154 17.70 -14.20 14.18
CA LEU A 154 17.45 -15.53 13.61
C LEU A 154 18.22 -15.78 12.29
N GLY A 155 19.02 -14.81 11.81
CA GLY A 155 19.78 -14.93 10.56
C GLY A 155 18.93 -14.98 9.28
N THR A 156 17.63 -14.69 9.38
CA THR A 156 16.67 -14.79 8.25
C THR A 156 16.53 -13.48 7.47
N ALA A 157 17.03 -12.37 8.00
CA ALA A 157 17.10 -11.08 7.30
C ALA A 157 18.55 -10.66 7.09
N ARG A 158 18.83 -10.06 5.92
CA ARG A 158 20.13 -9.46 5.63
C ARG A 158 20.30 -8.21 6.48
N VAL A 159 21.35 -8.19 7.29
CA VAL A 159 21.82 -6.96 7.96
C VAL A 159 22.29 -5.99 6.89
N SER A 160 22.00 -4.69 7.06
CA SER A 160 22.56 -3.66 6.19
C SER A 160 24.07 -3.82 6.12
N ALA A 161 24.65 -3.73 4.91
CA ALA A 161 26.10 -3.76 4.76
C ALA A 161 26.79 -2.53 5.35
N PHE A 162 26.02 -1.48 5.64
CA PHE A 162 26.41 -0.19 6.20
C PHE A 162 25.91 -0.06 7.64
N SER A 163 26.77 0.42 8.52
CA SER A 163 26.43 0.76 9.90
C SER A 163 25.60 2.05 9.97
N PRO A 164 24.89 2.34 11.07
CA PRO A 164 24.14 3.59 11.19
C PRO A 164 24.97 4.86 10.95
N PRO A 165 26.21 4.99 11.49
CA PRO A 165 27.07 6.13 11.15
C PRO A 165 27.44 6.25 9.66
N ASP A 166 27.62 5.11 8.97
CA ASP A 166 27.85 5.10 7.53
C ASP A 166 26.65 5.67 6.77
N LEU A 167 25.43 5.34 7.21
CA LEU A 167 24.19 5.81 6.61
C LEU A 167 24.01 7.32 6.82
N ASP A 168 24.26 7.82 8.03
CA ASP A 168 24.16 9.25 8.36
C ASP A 168 25.13 10.09 7.51
N LEU A 169 26.38 9.62 7.36
CA LEU A 169 27.39 10.25 6.51
C LEU A 169 26.95 10.31 5.04
N MET A 170 26.36 9.21 4.54
CA MET A 170 25.89 9.13 3.17
C MET A 170 24.66 10.01 2.92
N GLU A 171 23.73 10.11 3.87
CA GLU A 171 22.57 10.99 3.80
C GLU A 171 22.98 12.47 3.76
N ALA A 172 23.94 12.88 4.60
CA ALA A 172 24.47 14.23 4.60
C ALA A 172 25.13 14.61 3.26
N LEU A 173 25.83 13.68 2.60
CA LEU A 173 26.41 13.90 1.28
C LEU A 173 25.35 13.96 0.18
N HIS A 174 24.27 13.19 0.30
CA HIS A 174 23.16 13.25 -0.63
C HIS A 174 22.44 14.61 -0.57
N LEU A 175 22.16 15.13 0.63
CA LEU A 175 21.57 16.46 0.80
C LEU A 175 22.45 17.56 0.20
N LYS A 176 23.78 17.47 0.37
CA LYS A 176 24.73 18.39 -0.28
C LYS A 176 24.67 18.31 -1.81
N ALA A 177 24.48 17.11 -2.36
CA ALA A 177 24.31 16.92 -3.79
C ALA A 177 22.99 17.55 -4.30
N GLU A 178 21.88 17.33 -3.60
CA GLU A 178 20.58 17.92 -3.94
C GLU A 178 20.63 19.46 -3.91
N LEU A 179 21.22 20.05 -2.87
CA LEU A 179 21.36 21.50 -2.75
C LEU A 179 22.22 22.10 -3.87
N ALA A 180 23.26 21.37 -4.30
CA ALA A 180 24.09 21.80 -5.41
C ALA A 180 23.33 21.72 -6.75
N GLU A 181 22.56 20.65 -6.98
CA GLU A 181 21.71 20.52 -8.18
C GLU A 181 20.65 21.62 -8.25
N ILE A 182 19.98 21.93 -7.13
CA ILE A 182 19.04 23.07 -7.03
C ILE A 182 19.75 24.39 -7.35
N GLY A 183 20.99 24.55 -6.92
CA GLY A 183 21.83 25.71 -7.23
C GLY A 183 22.47 25.69 -8.62
N GLY A 184 22.10 24.76 -9.50
CA GLY A 184 22.63 24.64 -10.86
C GLY A 184 24.09 24.17 -10.95
N LYS A 185 24.65 23.63 -9.85
CA LYS A 185 26.04 23.16 -9.77
C LYS A 185 26.08 21.64 -9.77
N GLN A 186 27.04 21.07 -10.51
CA GLN A 186 27.30 19.63 -10.45
C GLN A 186 28.07 19.31 -9.15
N PHE A 187 27.50 18.42 -8.32
CA PHE A 187 28.17 17.91 -7.13
C PHE A 187 28.76 16.52 -7.39
N LYS A 188 30.08 16.42 -7.24
CA LYS A 188 30.78 15.14 -7.35
C LYS A 188 30.88 14.49 -5.98
N ILE A 189 30.23 13.33 -5.81
CA ILE A 189 30.30 12.57 -4.57
C ILE A 189 31.76 12.11 -4.34
N PRO A 190 32.36 12.40 -3.17
CA PRO A 190 33.74 12.01 -2.85
C PRO A 190 33.81 10.53 -2.45
N TYR A 191 33.71 9.65 -3.45
CA TYR A 191 33.72 8.19 -3.23
C TYR A 191 35.00 7.68 -2.54
N GLY A 192 36.14 8.33 -2.71
CA GLY A 192 37.38 7.96 -2.03
C GLY A 192 37.29 8.10 -0.52
N GLU A 193 36.82 9.26 -0.04
CA GLU A 193 36.61 9.51 1.39
C GLU A 193 35.54 8.59 1.99
N LEU A 194 34.51 8.24 1.20
CA LEU A 194 33.49 7.28 1.65
C LEU A 194 34.07 5.88 1.83
N VAL A 195 34.95 5.43 0.95
CA VAL A 195 35.62 4.13 1.09
C VAL A 195 36.52 4.12 2.33
N GLU A 196 37.27 5.20 2.56
CA GLU A 196 38.15 5.34 3.72
C GLU A 196 37.38 5.36 5.05
N LYS A 197 36.30 6.16 5.12
CA LYS A 197 35.51 6.31 6.36
C LYS A 197 34.64 5.10 6.67
N THR A 198 34.10 4.43 5.66
CA THR A 198 33.17 3.29 5.85
C THR A 198 33.87 1.94 5.80
N GLY A 199 35.11 1.89 5.30
CA GLY A 199 35.85 0.65 5.05
C GLY A 199 35.18 -0.26 4.00
N LYS A 200 34.23 0.25 3.21
CA LYS A 200 33.48 -0.52 2.22
C LYS A 200 34.07 -0.33 0.84
N ASP A 201 34.12 -1.41 0.07
CA ASP A 201 34.52 -1.38 -1.35
C ASP A 201 33.70 -0.33 -2.12
N ARG A 202 34.38 0.43 -2.98
CA ARG A 202 33.80 1.44 -3.88
C ARG A 202 32.60 0.90 -4.67
N LYS A 203 32.61 -0.37 -5.09
CA LYS A 203 31.44 -1.00 -5.75
C LYS A 203 30.22 -1.04 -4.84
N LYS A 204 30.39 -1.35 -3.56
CA LYS A 204 29.29 -1.37 -2.57
C LYS A 204 28.79 0.04 -2.26
N VAL A 205 29.70 1.01 -2.12
CA VAL A 205 29.34 2.43 -1.94
C VAL A 205 28.58 2.97 -3.17
N GLY A 206 28.97 2.57 -4.37
CA GLY A 206 28.31 2.97 -5.63
C GLY A 206 26.87 2.47 -5.76
N ILE A 207 26.58 1.24 -5.31
CA ILE A 207 25.22 0.66 -5.32
C ILE A 207 24.27 1.46 -4.42
N PHE A 208 24.77 2.08 -3.35
CA PHE A 208 23.96 2.83 -2.40
C PHE A 208 23.36 4.13 -2.99
N ARG A 209 24.02 4.77 -3.99
CA ARG A 209 23.45 5.92 -4.71
C ARG A 209 22.09 5.57 -5.35
N HIS A 210 21.99 4.35 -5.89
CA HIS A 210 20.76 3.85 -6.50
C HIS A 210 19.69 3.52 -5.44
N PHE A 211 20.12 3.09 -4.25
CA PHE A 211 19.23 2.74 -3.16
C PHE A 211 18.62 3.99 -2.49
N LEU A 212 19.40 5.05 -2.22
CA LEU A 212 18.88 6.30 -1.66
C LEU A 212 17.91 7.02 -2.62
N ALA A 213 18.22 7.04 -3.91
CA ALA A 213 17.33 7.59 -4.94
C ALA A 213 15.96 6.88 -4.97
N CYS A 214 15.94 5.57 -4.70
CA CYS A 214 14.70 4.77 -4.64
C CYS A 214 14.03 4.77 -3.26
N SER A 215 14.71 5.18 -2.18
CA SER A 215 14.21 5.06 -0.81
C SER A 215 13.26 6.19 -0.38
N ARG A 216 13.15 7.28 -1.16
CA ARG A 216 12.14 8.35 -0.96
C ARG A 216 10.74 8.01 -1.47
N LEU A 217 10.50 6.78 -1.94
CA LEU A 217 9.17 6.27 -2.33
C LEU A 217 8.43 5.49 -1.22
N PHE A 218 8.88 5.55 0.04
CA PHE A 218 8.16 4.93 1.18
C PHE A 218 8.15 5.79 2.44
#